data_AF-A0A920PNQ7-F1
#
_entry.id   AF-A0A920PNQ7-F1
#
_cell.length_a   1.000
_cell.length_b   1.000
_cell.length_c   1.000
_cell.angle_alpha   90.00
_cell.angle_beta   90.00
_cell.angle_gamma   90.00
#
_symmetry.space_group_name_H-M   'P 1'
#
loop_
_entity.id
_entity.type
_entity.pdbx_description
1 polymer ?
#
loop_
_entity_poly.entity_id
_entity_poly.type
_entity_poly.pdbx_seq_one_letter_code
_entity_poly.pdbx_strand_id
1 'polypeptide(L)'
;MALPYFLTGKIEEQGTYLRLSASHFEDKQIDVVHGRVANVESAAHKVILEDGTAVEYEKLLVATGAEPIIPPVSGMDDPRVQQCWHLEDAERIVELAKPGARAVQVGAGFIGCIILESWVIREVNLTVVEMGPRMVPRMLGEKAGAC
;
A
#
# COMPACT_ATOMS: atom_id res chain seq x y z
N MET A 1 -2.90 -3.28 -9.54
CA MET A 1 -2.26 -3.67 -8.26
C MET A 1 -0.92 -4.32 -8.61
N ALA A 2 0.20 -3.59 -8.46
CA ALA A 2 1.52 -4.04 -8.92
C ALA A 2 2.36 -4.69 -7.81
N LEU A 3 2.15 -4.31 -6.54
CA LEU A 3 2.96 -4.77 -5.41
C LEU A 3 3.08 -6.30 -5.28
N PRO A 4 2.03 -7.14 -5.46
CA PRO A 4 2.21 -8.59 -5.41
C PRO A 4 3.18 -9.13 -6.47
N TYR A 5 3.20 -8.53 -7.66
CA TYR A 5 4.13 -8.90 -8.72
C TYR A 5 5.55 -8.46 -8.38
N PHE A 6 5.72 -7.29 -7.76
CA PHE A 6 7.02 -6.84 -7.26
C PHE A 6 7.53 -7.74 -6.13
N LEU A 7 6.67 -8.06 -5.16
CA LEU A 7 6.99 -8.97 -4.05
C LEU A 7 7.37 -10.38 -4.54
N THR A 8 6.78 -10.87 -5.62
CA THR A 8 7.18 -12.16 -6.25
C THR A 8 8.40 -12.06 -7.17
N GLY A 9 8.94 -10.86 -7.41
CA GLY A 9 10.06 -10.63 -8.34
C GLY A 9 9.68 -10.76 -9.81
N LYS A 10 8.38 -10.75 -10.15
CA LYS A 10 7.88 -10.82 -11.54
C LYS A 10 8.01 -9.49 -12.29
N ILE A 11 8.14 -8.38 -11.56
CA ILE A 11 8.40 -7.04 -12.11
C ILE A 11 9.46 -6.33 -11.27
N GLU A 12 10.23 -5.45 -11.91
CA GLU A 12 11.07 -4.46 -11.23
C GLU A 12 10.24 -3.22 -10.84
N GLU A 13 10.84 -2.27 -10.11
CA GLU A 13 10.20 -1.02 -9.67
C GLU A 13 9.50 -0.28 -10.83
N GLN A 14 10.15 -0.19 -12.00
CA GLN A 14 9.61 0.52 -13.16
C GLN A 14 8.33 -0.13 -13.69
N GLY A 15 8.14 -1.43 -13.45
CA GLY A 15 6.90 -2.14 -13.75
C GLY A 15 5.71 -1.72 -12.88
N THR A 16 5.95 -0.96 -11.81
CA THR A 16 4.91 -0.37 -10.97
C THR A 16 4.42 0.98 -11.48
N TYR A 17 5.17 1.61 -12.39
CA TYR A 17 4.88 2.96 -12.86
C TYR A 17 3.66 2.96 -13.79
N LEU A 18 2.73 3.89 -13.54
CA LEU A 18 1.58 4.10 -14.41
C LEU A 18 1.92 4.91 -15.66
N ARG A 19 3.08 5.56 -15.69
CA ARG A 19 3.55 6.45 -16.75
C ARG A 19 4.91 5.97 -17.24
N LEU A 20 5.07 5.89 -18.56
CA LEU A 20 6.24 5.29 -19.20
C LEU A 20 7.34 6.31 -19.53
N SER A 21 7.05 7.61 -19.48
CA SER A 21 8.02 8.68 -19.73
C SER A 21 8.04 9.69 -18.59
N ALA A 22 9.22 10.22 -18.30
CA ALA A 22 9.41 11.29 -17.32
C ALA A 22 8.72 12.60 -17.75
N SER A 23 8.63 12.85 -19.05
CA SER A 23 7.98 14.03 -19.64
C SER A 23 6.45 13.96 -19.66
N HIS A 24 5.83 12.84 -19.24
CA HIS A 24 4.41 12.59 -19.47
C HIS A 24 3.49 13.73 -19.00
N PHE A 25 3.75 14.30 -17.82
CA PHE A 25 2.92 15.39 -17.28
C PHE A 25 3.14 16.70 -18.04
N GLU A 26 4.38 17.03 -18.36
CA GLU A 26 4.74 18.23 -19.15
C GLU A 26 4.14 18.15 -20.57
N ASP A 27 4.26 17.01 -21.25
CA ASP A 27 3.68 16.75 -22.57
C ASP A 27 2.14 16.89 -22.59
N LYS A 28 1.52 16.82 -21.41
CA LYS A 28 0.07 16.97 -21.20
C LYS A 28 -0.31 18.28 -20.53
N GLN A 29 0.65 19.19 -20.31
CA GLN A 29 0.44 20.48 -19.65
C GLN A 29 -0.20 20.31 -18.27
N ILE A 30 0.26 19.30 -17.51
CA ILE A 30 -0.17 19.03 -16.14
C ILE A 30 0.90 19.57 -15.20
N ASP A 31 0.53 20.57 -14.40
CA ASP A 31 1.38 21.09 -13.34
C ASP A 31 1.39 20.11 -12.16
N VAL A 32 2.58 19.58 -11.84
CA VAL A 32 2.78 18.68 -10.70
C VAL A 32 3.40 19.44 -9.55
N VAL A 33 2.65 19.58 -8.46
CA VAL A 33 3.16 20.16 -7.21
C VAL A 33 3.44 19.03 -6.25
N HIS A 34 4.72 18.85 -5.91
CA HIS A 34 5.15 17.88 -4.90
C HIS A 34 5.03 18.52 -3.52
N GLY A 35 4.09 18.04 -2.70
CA GLY A 35 3.88 18.50 -1.34
C GLY A 35 2.68 17.83 -0.68
N ARG A 36 2.62 17.88 0.65
CA ARG A 36 1.48 17.36 1.42
C ARG A 36 0.48 18.48 1.65
N VAL A 37 -0.79 18.20 1.34
CA VAL A 37 -1.91 19.09 1.65
C VAL A 37 -2.22 19.02 3.14
N ALA A 38 -2.20 20.17 3.82
CA ALA A 38 -2.54 20.30 5.23
C ALA A 38 -4.01 20.68 5.44
N ASN A 39 -4.57 21.54 4.57
CA ASN A 39 -5.94 22.03 4.71
C ASN A 39 -6.60 22.32 3.35
N VAL A 40 -7.93 22.19 3.32
CA VAL A 40 -8.77 22.60 2.19
C VAL A 40 -9.72 23.71 2.66
N GLU A 41 -9.51 24.91 2.16
CA GLU A 41 -10.37 26.07 2.41
C GLU A 41 -11.41 26.18 1.31
N SER A 42 -12.49 25.40 1.43
CA SER A 42 -13.51 25.29 0.37
C SER A 42 -14.23 26.61 0.08
N ALA A 43 -14.48 27.44 1.09
CA ALA A 43 -15.12 28.74 0.90
C ALA A 43 -14.23 29.74 0.14
N ALA A 44 -12.91 29.66 0.34
CA ALA A 44 -11.94 30.51 -0.32
C ALA A 44 -11.43 29.91 -1.65
N HIS A 45 -11.84 28.68 -1.98
CA HIS A 45 -11.38 27.94 -3.15
C HIS A 45 -9.85 27.74 -3.16
N LYS A 46 -9.28 27.37 -2.00
CA LYS A 46 -7.83 27.16 -1.83
C LYS A 46 -7.47 25.85 -1.16
N VAL A 47 -6.31 25.32 -1.51
CA VAL A 47 -5.63 24.24 -0.81
C VAL A 47 -4.35 24.80 -0.20
N ILE A 48 -4.10 24.47 1.06
CA ILE A 48 -2.91 24.90 1.80
C ILE A 48 -2.01 23.69 2.00
N LEU A 49 -0.77 23.78 1.52
CA LEU A 49 0.26 22.76 1.73
C LEU A 49 0.92 22.93 3.11
N GLU A 50 1.59 21.89 3.59
CA GLU A 50 2.30 21.91 4.89
C GLU A 50 3.40 22.98 4.97
N ASP A 51 3.98 23.38 3.85
CA ASP A 51 4.98 24.46 3.77
C ASP A 51 4.37 25.87 3.77
N GLY A 52 3.04 25.98 3.82
CA GLY A 52 2.29 27.24 3.79
C GLY A 52 1.95 27.73 2.38
N THR A 53 2.38 27.03 1.32
CA THR A 53 1.99 27.35 -0.06
C THR A 53 0.49 27.23 -0.23
N ALA A 54 -0.14 28.25 -0.84
CA ALA A 54 -1.56 28.26 -1.16
C ALA A 54 -1.77 28.07 -2.67
N VAL A 55 -2.60 27.09 -3.03
CA VAL A 55 -2.97 26.78 -4.42
C VAL A 55 -4.46 27.05 -4.59
N GLU A 56 -4.81 27.95 -5.51
CA GLU A 56 -6.20 28.28 -5.83
C GLU A 56 -6.80 27.26 -6.82
N TYR A 57 -8.11 26.99 -6.73
CA TYR A 57 -8.78 26.08 -7.64
C TYR A 57 -10.21 26.51 -7.98
N GLU A 58 -10.68 26.20 -9.18
CA GLU A 58 -12.11 26.31 -9.52
C GLU A 58 -12.88 25.04 -9.13
N LYS A 59 -12.24 23.88 -9.34
CA LYS A 59 -12.75 22.55 -9.01
C LYS A 59 -11.68 21.76 -8.29
N LEU A 60 -12.08 21.03 -7.25
CA LEU A 60 -11.20 20.17 -6.47
C LEU A 60 -11.66 18.71 -6.58
N LEU A 61 -10.76 17.84 -7.02
CA LEU A 61 -10.94 16.38 -6.95
C LEU A 61 -10.12 15.86 -5.77
N VAL A 62 -10.78 15.25 -4.79
CA VAL A 62 -10.11 14.59 -3.67
C VAL A 62 -9.81 13.15 -4.08
N ALA A 63 -8.54 12.87 -4.35
CA ALA A 63 -8.02 11.55 -4.74
C ALA A 63 -6.89 11.08 -3.80
N THR A 64 -7.01 11.36 -2.50
CA THR A 64 -5.98 11.09 -1.48
C THR A 64 -5.79 9.62 -1.13
N GLY A 65 -6.58 8.72 -1.71
CA GLY A 65 -6.50 7.30 -1.43
C GLY A 65 -6.95 6.95 0.00
N ALA A 66 -6.26 6.00 0.61
CA ALA A 66 -6.51 5.53 1.97
C ALA A 66 -5.17 5.20 2.66
N GLU A 67 -5.24 4.87 3.95
CA GLU A 67 -4.09 4.45 4.76
C GLU A 67 -4.41 3.09 5.42
N PRO A 68 -3.39 2.25 5.69
CA PRO A 68 -3.59 0.98 6.40
C PRO A 68 -4.04 1.22 7.85
N ILE A 69 -4.94 0.37 8.32
CA ILE A 69 -5.33 0.36 9.73
C ILE A 69 -4.19 -0.25 10.55
N ILE A 70 -3.73 0.46 11.57
CA ILE A 70 -2.81 -0.07 12.58
C ILE A 70 -3.62 -0.72 13.71
N PRO A 71 -3.46 -2.04 13.97
CA PRO A 71 -4.15 -2.69 15.08
C PRO A 71 -3.73 -2.09 16.44
N PRO A 72 -4.64 -1.95 17.41
CA PRO A 72 -4.33 -1.37 18.73
C PRO A 72 -3.65 -2.40 19.64
N VAL A 73 -2.50 -2.92 19.22
CA VAL A 73 -1.67 -3.88 19.97
C VAL A 73 -0.29 -3.29 20.23
N SER A 74 0.32 -3.66 21.35
CA SER A 74 1.66 -3.17 21.71
C SER A 74 2.72 -3.65 20.72
N GLY A 75 3.69 -2.78 20.39
CA GLY A 75 4.84 -3.13 19.54
C GLY A 75 4.63 -2.93 18.04
N MET A 76 3.56 -2.25 17.61
CA MET A 76 3.33 -1.91 16.19
C MET A 76 4.30 -0.85 15.66
N ASP A 77 5.06 -0.20 16.54
CA ASP A 77 6.13 0.75 16.25
C ASP A 77 7.50 0.06 16.01
N ASP A 78 7.60 -1.27 16.20
CA ASP A 78 8.83 -2.01 15.93
C ASP A 78 9.18 -1.93 14.43
N PRO A 79 10.44 -1.61 14.06
CA PRO A 79 10.84 -1.45 12.66
C PRO A 79 10.72 -2.74 11.83
N ARG A 80 10.49 -3.90 12.44
CA ARG A 80 10.20 -5.16 11.71
C ARG A 80 8.73 -5.30 11.36
N VAL A 81 7.85 -4.50 11.96
CA VAL A 81 6.43 -4.43 11.60
C VAL A 81 6.32 -3.58 10.35
N GLN A 82 6.03 -4.24 9.24
CA GLN A 82 5.90 -3.58 7.94
C GLN A 82 4.43 -3.55 7.53
N GLN A 83 3.99 -2.39 7.04
CA GLN A 83 2.79 -2.31 6.23
C GLN A 83 3.10 -2.87 4.83
N CYS A 84 2.09 -3.06 3.99
CA CYS A 84 2.29 -3.40 2.57
C CYS A 84 1.36 -2.50 1.75
N TRP A 85 1.68 -1.21 1.71
CA TRP A 85 0.80 -0.19 1.12
C TRP A 85 1.50 0.63 0.03
N HIS A 86 2.70 1.11 0.33
CA HIS A 86 3.55 1.82 -0.61
C HIS A 86 4.63 0.90 -1.19
N LEU A 87 5.33 1.37 -2.23
CA LEU A 87 6.41 0.59 -2.85
C LEU A 87 7.58 0.43 -1.88
N GLU A 88 7.90 1.49 -1.14
CA GLU A 88 8.95 1.52 -0.13
C GLU A 88 8.71 0.49 0.97
N ASP A 89 7.45 0.21 1.30
CA ASP A 89 7.10 -0.86 2.23
C ASP A 89 7.45 -2.23 1.64
N ALA A 90 7.10 -2.45 0.38
CA ALA A 90 7.38 -3.71 -0.31
C ALA A 90 8.89 -3.96 -0.43
N GLU A 91 9.69 -2.91 -0.69
CA GLU A 91 11.15 -2.99 -0.69
C GLU A 91 11.70 -3.42 0.67
N ARG A 92 11.25 -2.79 1.76
CA ARG A 92 11.65 -3.18 3.12
C ARG A 92 11.24 -4.62 3.44
N ILE A 93 10.04 -5.04 3.04
CA ILE A 93 9.59 -6.42 3.22
C ILE A 93 10.48 -7.39 2.46
N VAL A 94 10.84 -7.10 1.21
CA VAL A 94 11.74 -7.94 0.39
C VAL A 94 13.13 -8.09 1.03
N GLU A 95 13.59 -7.07 1.75
CA GLU A 95 14.83 -7.15 2.53
C GLU A 95 14.74 -8.04 3.76
N LEU A 96 13.59 -8.08 4.43
CA LEU A 96 13.36 -8.93 5.61
C LEU A 96 12.97 -10.37 5.24
N ALA A 97 12.25 -10.55 4.14
CA ALA A 97 11.68 -11.82 3.67
C ALA A 97 12.71 -12.65 2.87
N LYS A 98 13.82 -13.01 3.53
CA LYS A 98 14.83 -13.92 3.00
C LYS A 98 14.47 -15.39 3.28
N PRO A 99 15.00 -16.37 2.54
CA PRO A 99 14.76 -17.79 2.79
C PRO A 99 15.01 -18.19 4.24
N GLY A 100 14.06 -18.91 4.84
CA GLY A 100 14.09 -19.33 6.25
C GLY A 100 13.68 -18.26 7.27
N ALA A 101 13.41 -17.02 6.84
CA ALA A 101 12.87 -15.99 7.72
C ALA A 101 11.52 -16.43 8.31
N ARG A 102 11.24 -15.99 9.54
CA ARG A 102 9.95 -16.23 10.21
C ARG A 102 9.12 -14.96 10.12
N ALA A 103 7.95 -15.04 9.53
CA ALA A 103 7.05 -13.91 9.38
C ALA A 103 5.65 -14.24 9.90
N VAL A 104 5.01 -13.23 10.49
CA VAL A 104 3.59 -13.25 10.83
C VAL A 104 2.88 -12.26 9.93
N GLN A 105 1.96 -12.74 9.11
CA GLN A 105 1.05 -11.88 8.36
C GLN A 105 -0.22 -11.65 9.19
N VAL A 106 -0.51 -10.38 9.47
CA VAL A 106 -1.74 -9.98 10.14
C VAL A 106 -2.77 -9.58 9.09
N GLY A 107 -3.82 -10.38 8.96
CA GLY A 107 -4.89 -10.26 7.98
C GLY A 107 -4.82 -11.32 6.88
N ALA A 108 -5.93 -12.01 6.69
CA ALA A 108 -6.22 -12.94 5.60
C ALA A 108 -7.41 -12.45 4.74
N GLY A 109 -7.52 -11.13 4.58
CA GLY A 109 -8.40 -10.51 3.60
C GLY A 109 -7.90 -10.74 2.16
N PHE A 110 -8.58 -10.15 1.18
CA PHE A 110 -8.27 -10.33 -0.25
C PHE A 110 -6.80 -10.01 -0.58
N ILE A 111 -6.32 -8.84 -0.17
CA ILE A 111 -4.91 -8.43 -0.38
C ILE A 111 -3.96 -9.38 0.33
N GLY A 112 -4.23 -9.68 1.61
CA GLY A 112 -3.43 -10.60 2.41
C GLY A 112 -3.30 -11.97 1.75
N CYS A 113 -4.37 -12.48 1.14
CA CYS A 113 -4.32 -13.77 0.44
C CYS A 113 -3.53 -13.73 -0.86
N ILE A 114 -3.60 -12.63 -1.62
CA ILE A 114 -2.86 -12.49 -2.88
C ILE A 114 -1.35 -12.49 -2.62
N ILE A 115 -0.89 -11.83 -1.55
CA ILE A 115 0.54 -11.73 -1.25
C ILE A 115 1.11 -12.99 -0.58
N LEU A 116 0.28 -13.97 -0.19
CA LEU A 116 0.76 -15.25 0.36
C LEU A 116 1.71 -15.98 -0.60
N GLU A 117 1.43 -15.90 -1.92
CA GLU A 117 2.30 -16.47 -2.95
C GLU A 117 3.74 -15.94 -2.81
N SER A 118 3.90 -14.65 -2.51
CA SER A 118 5.20 -14.01 -2.36
C SER A 118 6.03 -14.62 -1.23
N TRP A 119 5.40 -15.00 -0.12
CA TRP A 119 6.08 -15.58 1.04
C TRP A 119 6.51 -17.02 0.78
N VAL A 120 5.65 -17.78 0.09
CA VAL A 120 5.95 -19.17 -0.31
C VAL A 120 7.13 -19.19 -1.29
N ILE A 121 7.10 -18.35 -2.33
CA ILE A 121 8.19 -18.25 -3.32
C ILE A 121 9.52 -17.84 -2.67
N ARG A 122 9.46 -17.02 -1.61
CA ARG A 122 10.64 -16.56 -0.87
C ARG A 122 11.11 -17.51 0.23
N GLU A 123 10.48 -18.69 0.36
CA GLU A 123 10.80 -19.69 1.37
C GLU A 123 10.72 -19.15 2.82
N VAL A 124 9.76 -18.25 3.05
CA VAL A 124 9.50 -17.70 4.38
C VAL A 124 8.64 -18.69 5.18
N ASN A 125 9.04 -18.95 6.43
CA ASN A 125 8.22 -19.68 7.38
C ASN A 125 7.11 -18.75 7.90
N LEU A 126 5.95 -18.84 7.24
CA LEU A 126 4.83 -17.94 7.41
C LEU A 126 3.80 -18.47 8.41
N THR A 127 3.36 -17.60 9.31
CA THR A 127 2.10 -17.76 10.06
C THR A 127 1.12 -16.66 9.65
N VAL A 128 -0.14 -17.01 9.41
CA VAL A 128 -1.19 -16.04 9.09
C VAL A 128 -2.16 -15.93 10.26
N VAL A 129 -2.47 -14.71 10.67
CA VAL A 129 -3.42 -14.42 11.75
C VAL A 129 -4.57 -13.61 11.15
N GLU A 130 -5.80 -14.07 11.34
CA GLU A 130 -7.01 -13.38 10.89
C GLU A 130 -7.96 -13.17 12.07
N MET A 131 -8.53 -11.98 12.17
CA MET A 131 -9.51 -11.64 13.22
C MET A 131 -10.89 -12.25 12.91
N GLY A 132 -11.25 -12.32 11.63
CA GLY A 132 -12.46 -12.96 11.16
C GLY A 132 -12.43 -14.49 11.33
N PRO A 133 -13.60 -15.14 11.20
CA PRO A 133 -13.73 -16.57 11.47
C PRO A 133 -13.11 -17.47 10.38
N ARG A 134 -12.65 -16.89 9.26
CA ARG A 134 -12.16 -17.59 8.06
C ARG A 134 -11.38 -16.66 7.14
N MET A 135 -10.66 -17.22 6.18
CA MET A 135 -9.99 -16.44 5.13
C MET A 135 -11.01 -15.75 4.19
N VAL A 136 -10.64 -14.55 3.73
CA VAL A 136 -11.43 -13.70 2.82
C VAL A 136 -12.92 -13.63 3.19
N PRO A 137 -13.29 -13.35 4.46
CA PRO A 137 -14.63 -13.61 4.99
C PRO A 137 -15.72 -12.73 4.34
N ARG A 138 -15.33 -11.60 3.73
CA ARG A 138 -16.22 -10.67 3.00
C ARG A 138 -16.50 -11.09 1.56
N MET A 139 -15.77 -12.06 1.02
CA MET A 139 -15.93 -12.50 -0.38
C MET A 139 -16.29 -13.99 -0.48
N LEU A 140 -15.84 -14.81 0.48
CA LEU A 140 -16.08 -16.24 0.48
C LEU A 140 -17.07 -16.64 1.58
N GLY A 141 -17.99 -17.53 1.20
CA GLY A 141 -18.86 -18.24 2.14
C GLY A 141 -18.09 -19.27 2.97
N GLU A 142 -18.75 -19.84 3.97
CA GLU A 142 -18.14 -20.77 4.93
C GLU A 142 -17.40 -21.91 4.25
N LYS A 143 -18.02 -22.57 3.26
CA LYS A 143 -17.42 -23.72 2.59
C LYS A 143 -16.13 -23.38 1.83
N ALA A 144 -16.06 -22.22 1.19
CA ALA A 144 -14.91 -21.83 0.36
C ALA A 144 -13.79 -21.16 1.18
N GLY A 145 -14.15 -20.48 2.27
CA GLY A 145 -13.19 -19.85 3.18
C GLY A 145 -12.73 -20.74 4.33
N ALA A 146 -13.32 -21.92 4.52
CA ALA A 146 -12.90 -22.89 5.51
C ALA A 146 -11.46 -23.34 5.19
N CYS A 147 -10.58 -23.19 6.17
CA CYS A 147 -9.23 -23.75 6.18
C CYS A 147 -9.19 -24.96 7.10
#